data_AF-A0A1Z4M349-F1
#
_entry.id   AF-A0A1Z4M349-F1
#
_cell.length_a   1.000
_cell.length_b   1.000
_cell.length_c   1.000
_cell.angle_alpha   90.00
_cell.angle_beta   90.00
_cell.angle_gamma   90.00
#
_symmetry.space_group_name_H-M   'P 1'
#
loop_
_entity.id
_entity.type
_entity.pdbx_description
1 polymer ?
#
loop_
_entity_poly.entity_id
_entity_poly.type
_entity_poly.pdbx_seq_one_letter_code
_entity_poly.pdbx_strand_id
1 'polypeptide(L)'
;MTIKRNSDNIYSMSKLAKKAGIGSRITWRKIIARPQFAEIFRLISENSTRVYVETDLSKDGLQSIYKKHLDLVSQEQKAHSYKGVQTRLAKKKQLEEAERQKLEEQKI
;
A
#
# COMPACT_ATOMS: atom_id res chain seq x y z
N MET A 1 6.25 -15.51 -34.92
CA MET A 1 4.97 -14.86 -34.58
C MET A 1 5.25 -13.51 -33.96
N THR A 2 5.02 -12.43 -34.70
CA THR A 2 5.27 -11.06 -34.22
C THR A 2 4.05 -10.63 -33.41
N ILE A 3 4.16 -10.59 -32.08
CA ILE A 3 3.12 -10.05 -31.20
C ILE A 3 2.99 -8.56 -31.54
N LYS A 4 1.97 -8.19 -32.32
CA LYS A 4 1.58 -6.79 -32.51
C LYS A 4 1.20 -6.24 -31.13
N ARG A 5 2.07 -5.43 -30.54
CA ARG A 5 1.80 -4.74 -29.27
C ARG A 5 0.74 -3.68 -29.53
N ASN A 6 -0.38 -3.76 -28.82
CA ASN A 6 -1.46 -2.82 -28.98
C ASN A 6 -1.16 -1.59 -28.11
N SER A 7 -0.66 -0.51 -28.73
CA SER A 7 -0.32 0.73 -28.04
C SER A 7 -1.50 1.38 -27.29
N ASP A 8 -2.72 0.96 -27.60
CA ASP A 8 -3.97 1.49 -27.06
C ASP A 8 -4.18 1.16 -25.58
N ASN A 9 -3.46 0.17 -25.05
CA ASN A 9 -3.56 -0.26 -23.65
C ASN A 9 -2.42 0.25 -22.76
N ILE A 10 -1.64 1.22 -23.23
CA ILE A 10 -0.57 1.85 -22.46
C ILE A 10 -1.08 3.15 -21.83
N TYR A 11 -1.02 3.21 -20.50
CA TYR A 11 -1.53 4.32 -19.71
C TYR A 11 -0.42 4.94 -18.86
N SER A 12 -0.26 6.26 -18.96
CA SER A 12 0.37 7.02 -17.88
C SER A 12 -0.48 6.91 -16.61
N MET A 13 0.10 7.05 -15.43
CA MET A 13 -0.65 7.01 -14.16
C MET A 13 -1.84 7.97 -14.10
N SER A 14 -1.72 9.18 -14.67
CA SER A 14 -2.84 10.14 -14.71
C SER A 14 -3.98 9.66 -15.61
N LYS A 15 -3.64 9.08 -16.78
CA LYS A 15 -4.63 8.47 -17.68
C LYS A 15 -5.28 7.23 -17.07
N LEU A 16 -4.51 6.40 -16.37
CA LEU A 16 -5.01 5.20 -15.68
C LEU A 16 -6.02 5.58 -14.60
N ALA A 17 -5.68 6.56 -13.75
CA ALA A 17 -6.58 7.09 -12.72
C ALA A 17 -7.87 7.64 -13.34
N LYS A 18 -7.76 8.39 -14.45
CA LYS A 18 -8.92 8.91 -15.18
C LYS A 18 -9.79 7.79 -15.77
N LYS A 19 -9.19 6.73 -16.34
CA LYS A 19 -9.90 5.55 -16.86
C LYS A 19 -10.66 4.82 -15.75
N ALA A 20 -10.04 4.62 -14.59
CA ALA A 20 -10.68 3.99 -13.44
C ALA A 20 -11.81 4.84 -12.85
N GLY A 21 -11.69 6.18 -12.93
CA GLY A 21 -12.63 7.12 -12.31
C GLY A 21 -12.55 7.15 -10.79
N ILE A 22 -11.50 6.56 -10.20
CA ILE A 22 -11.27 6.48 -8.76
C ILE A 22 -9.76 6.43 -8.47
N GLY A 23 -9.37 6.91 -7.29
CA GLY A 23 -8.00 6.86 -6.83
C GLY A 23 -7.11 7.92 -7.48
N SER A 24 -6.17 8.46 -6.70
CA SER A 24 -5.22 9.44 -7.22
C SER A 24 -4.13 8.77 -8.08
N ARG A 25 -3.41 9.57 -8.88
CA ARG A 25 -2.17 9.16 -9.57
C ARG A 25 -1.20 8.45 -8.62
N ILE A 26 -1.06 8.96 -7.40
CA ILE A 26 -0.15 8.45 -6.37
C ILE A 26 -0.64 7.10 -5.86
N THR A 27 -1.95 6.96 -5.63
CA THR A 27 -2.56 5.70 -5.20
C THR A 27 -2.33 4.61 -6.24
N TRP A 28 -2.58 4.91 -7.51
CA TRP A 28 -2.32 3.97 -8.60
C TRP A 28 -0.85 3.58 -8.71
N ARG A 29 0.08 4.52 -8.48
CA ARG A 29 1.51 4.20 -8.41
C ARG A 29 1.83 3.19 -7.30
N LYS A 30 1.20 3.32 -6.13
CA LYS A 30 1.34 2.35 -5.03
C LYS A 30 0.70 1.00 -5.36
N ILE A 31 -0.43 0.99 -6.06
CA ILE A 31 -1.09 -0.24 -6.50
C ILE A 31 -0.16 -1.01 -7.44
N ILE A 32 0.31 -0.40 -8.53
CA ILE A 32 1.14 -1.12 -9.52
C ILE A 32 2.48 -1.60 -8.96
N ALA A 33 2.99 -0.95 -7.91
CA ALA A 33 4.23 -1.35 -7.26
C ALA A 33 4.06 -2.59 -6.34
N ARG A 34 2.83 -3.03 -6.07
CA ARG A 34 2.57 -4.21 -5.25
C ARG A 34 2.79 -5.49 -6.06
N PRO A 35 3.58 -6.45 -5.55
CA PRO A 35 3.89 -7.70 -6.28
C PRO A 35 2.65 -8.47 -6.75
N GLN A 36 1.60 -8.50 -5.93
CA GLN A 36 0.34 -9.20 -6.25
C GLN A 36 -0.44 -8.64 -7.45
N PHE A 37 -0.06 -7.46 -7.95
CA PHE A 37 -0.67 -6.84 -9.13
C PHE A 37 0.29 -6.79 -10.33
N ALA A 38 1.50 -7.35 -10.24
CA ALA A 38 2.51 -7.30 -11.29
C ALA A 38 2.10 -8.06 -12.57
N GLU A 39 1.30 -9.12 -12.45
CA GLU A 39 0.75 -9.85 -13.60
C GLU A 39 -0.36 -9.08 -14.31
N ILE A 40 -0.96 -8.09 -13.63
CA ILE A 40 -2.11 -7.32 -14.11
C ILE A 40 -1.66 -6.01 -14.78
N PHE A 41 -0.61 -5.40 -14.24
CA PHE A 41 -0.01 -4.18 -14.76
C PHE A 41 1.42 -4.45 -15.19
N ARG A 42 1.62 -4.52 -16.49
CA ARG A 42 2.97 -4.62 -17.02
C ARG A 42 3.63 -3.25 -17.00
N LEU A 43 4.73 -3.11 -16.27
CA LEU A 43 5.51 -1.88 -16.29
C LEU A 43 6.21 -1.73 -17.65
N ILE A 44 5.92 -0.62 -18.35
CA ILE A 44 6.53 -0.31 -19.65
C ILE A 44 7.72 0.64 -19.47
N SER A 45 7.57 1.65 -18.61
CA SER A 45 8.63 2.61 -18.30
C SER A 45 8.37 3.27 -16.95
N GLU A 46 9.44 3.43 -16.17
CA GLU A 46 9.44 4.21 -14.95
C GLU A 46 10.64 5.16 -14.95
N ASN A 47 10.36 6.43 -14.65
CA ASN A 47 11.36 7.40 -14.21
C ASN A 47 10.83 8.16 -12.98
N SER A 48 11.64 9.09 -12.46
CA SER A 48 11.30 9.87 -11.27
C SER A 48 9.93 10.56 -11.35
N THR A 49 9.52 10.99 -12.56
CA THR A 49 8.31 11.81 -12.75
C THR A 49 7.14 11.09 -13.43
N ARG A 50 7.40 10.07 -14.24
CA ARG A 50 6.43 9.40 -15.12
C ARG A 50 6.52 7.89 -14.99
N VAL A 51 5.36 7.26 -14.93
CA VAL A 51 5.20 5.80 -15.00
C VAL A 51 4.15 5.46 -16.03
N TYR A 52 4.49 4.53 -16.90
CA TYR A 52 3.64 3.98 -17.94
C TYR A 52 3.45 2.49 -17.69
N VAL A 53 2.20 2.06 -17.70
CA VAL A 53 1.84 0.65 -17.56
C VAL A 53 0.93 0.23 -18.68
N GLU A 54 1.04 -1.03 -19.06
CA GLU A 54 0.12 -1.70 -19.97
C GLU A 54 -0.87 -2.52 -19.15
N THR A 55 -2.16 -2.40 -19.46
CA THR A 55 -3.22 -3.20 -18.84
C THR A 55 -4.44 -3.27 -19.74
N ASP A 56 -5.02 -4.47 -19.86
CA ASP A 56 -6.24 -4.71 -20.64
C ASP A 56 -7.51 -4.54 -19.79
N LEU A 57 -7.38 -4.12 -18.52
CA LEU A 57 -8.53 -3.98 -17.64
C LEU A 57 -9.53 -2.92 -18.12
N SER A 58 -10.80 -3.28 -18.03
CA SER A 58 -11.93 -2.35 -18.13
C SER A 58 -11.98 -1.41 -16.92
N LYS A 59 -12.83 -0.38 -16.98
CA LYS A 59 -13.07 0.52 -15.84
C LYS A 59 -13.47 -0.26 -14.58
N ASP A 60 -14.38 -1.21 -14.70
CA ASP A 60 -14.86 -2.00 -13.56
C ASP A 60 -13.76 -2.92 -13.01
N GLY A 61 -12.93 -3.49 -13.90
CA GLY A 61 -11.74 -4.25 -13.51
C GLY A 61 -10.78 -3.41 -12.67
N LEU A 62 -10.49 -2.18 -13.10
CA LEU A 62 -9.65 -1.24 -12.34
C LEU A 62 -10.27 -0.90 -10.98
N GLN A 63 -11.59 -0.65 -10.91
CA GLN A 63 -12.26 -0.38 -9.65
C GLN A 63 -12.19 -1.58 -8.68
N SER A 64 -12.27 -2.81 -9.18
CA SER A 64 -12.10 -4.02 -8.39
C SER A 64 -10.68 -4.12 -7.79
N ILE A 65 -9.64 -3.84 -8.59
CA ILE A 65 -8.25 -3.78 -8.10
C ILE A 65 -8.09 -2.72 -7.02
N TYR A 66 -8.68 -1.54 -7.21
CA TYR A 66 -8.62 -0.46 -6.22
C TYR A 66 -9.22 -0.90 -4.87
N LYS A 67 -10.37 -1.59 -4.89
CA LYS A 67 -10.98 -2.14 -3.66
C LYS A 67 -10.06 -3.18 -2.99
N LYS A 68 -9.53 -4.15 -3.75
CA LYS A 68 -8.56 -5.14 -3.23
C LYS A 68 -7.35 -4.47 -2.59
N HIS A 69 -6.85 -3.39 -3.18
CA HIS A 69 -5.75 -2.62 -2.60
C HIS A 69 -6.11 -2.00 -1.24
N LEU A 70 -7.32 -1.43 -1.11
CA LEU A 70 -7.76 -0.86 0.17
C LEU A 70 -7.87 -1.91 1.27
N ASP A 71 -8.36 -3.11 0.93
CA ASP A 71 -8.45 -4.22 1.89
C ASP A 71 -7.06 -4.61 2.40
N LEU A 72 -6.07 -4.67 1.52
CA LEU A 72 -4.68 -4.95 1.88
C LEU A 72 -4.10 -3.88 2.79
N VAL A 73 -4.31 -2.60 2.46
CA VAL A 73 -3.84 -1.48 3.31
C VAL A 73 -4.49 -1.55 4.69
N SER A 74 -5.78 -1.87 4.77
CA SER A 74 -6.50 -2.04 6.03
C SER A 74 -5.92 -3.19 6.87
N GLN A 75 -5.60 -4.33 6.24
CA GLN A 75 -4.97 -5.46 6.92
C GLN A 75 -3.55 -5.11 7.41
N GLU A 76 -2.74 -4.44 6.59
CA GLU A 76 -1.40 -3.97 6.96
C GLU A 76 -1.47 -3.01 8.16
N GLN A 77 -2.41 -2.06 8.13
CA GLN A 77 -2.62 -1.13 9.24
C GLN A 77 -3.05 -1.84 10.53
N LYS A 78 -3.92 -2.84 10.45
CA LYS A 78 -4.31 -3.66 11.61
C LYS A 78 -3.12 -4.43 12.18
N ALA A 79 -2.31 -5.05 11.33
CA ALA A 79 -1.10 -5.77 11.74
C ALA A 79 -0.07 -4.83 12.41
N HIS A 80 0.15 -3.63 11.84
CA HIS A 80 1.02 -2.62 12.43
C HIS A 80 0.47 -2.04 13.73
N SER A 81 -0.85 -1.83 13.82
CA SER A 81 -1.50 -1.31 15.04
C SER A 81 -1.41 -2.31 16.19
N TYR A 82 -1.55 -3.62 15.94
CA TYR A 82 -1.47 -4.63 16.99
C TYR A 82 -0.06 -4.72 17.61
N LYS A 83 0.99 -4.72 16.78
CA LYS A 83 2.40 -4.66 17.26
C LYS A 83 2.72 -3.35 17.98
N GLY A 84 2.21 -2.21 17.50
CA GLY A 84 2.40 -0.90 18.13
C GLY A 84 1.74 -0.80 19.51
N VAL A 85 0.54 -1.36 19.67
CA VAL A 85 -0.18 -1.40 20.94
C VAL A 85 0.49 -2.35 21.93
N GLN A 86 0.89 -3.56 21.52
CA GLN A 86 1.60 -4.49 22.40
C GLN A 86 2.94 -3.92 22.90
N THR A 87 3.71 -3.27 22.02
CA THR A 87 4.98 -2.65 22.40
C THR A 87 4.77 -1.47 23.37
N ARG A 88 3.72 -0.66 23.17
CA ARG A 88 3.35 0.42 24.10
C ARG A 88 2.90 -0.13 25.45
N LEU A 89 2.09 -1.18 25.47
CA LEU A 89 1.63 -1.84 26.70
C LEU A 89 2.79 -2.45 27.49
N ALA A 90 3.73 -3.11 26.81
CA ALA A 90 4.92 -3.68 27.45
C ALA A 90 5.82 -2.58 28.05
N LYS A 91 6.09 -1.50 27.31
CA LYS A 91 6.84 -0.35 27.84
C LYS A 91 6.14 0.34 29.01
N LYS A 92 4.81 0.44 28.98
CA LYS A 92 4.04 1.03 30.07
C LYS A 92 4.18 0.22 31.37
N LYS A 93 4.06 -1.12 31.28
CA LYS A 93 4.26 -2.01 32.43
C LYS A 93 5.68 -1.89 33.02
N GLN A 94 6.70 -1.85 32.17
CA GLN A 94 8.10 -1.71 32.63
C GLN A 94 8.35 -0.38 33.36
N LEU A 95 7.74 0.71 32.88
CA LEU A 95 7.85 2.02 33.55
C LEU A 95 7.12 2.04 34.89
N GLU A 96 5.92 1.46 34.97
CA GLU A 96 5.15 1.35 36.23
C GLU A 96 5.89 0.49 37.28
N GLU A 97 6.55 -0.60 36.85
CA GLU A 97 7.39 -1.42 37.74
C GLU A 97 8.64 -0.68 38.21
N ALA A 98 9.31 0.05 37.32
CA ALA A 98 10.50 0.84 37.67
C ALA A 98 10.15 2.00 38.63
N GLU A 99 8.99 2.63 38.46
CA GLU A 99 8.50 3.66 39.40
C GLU A 99 8.16 3.08 40.77
N ARG A 100 7.56 1.89 40.83
CA ARG A 100 7.30 1.19 42.11
C ARG A 100 8.59 0.85 42.84
N GLN A 101 9.58 0.29 42.15
CA GLN A 101 10.87 -0.06 42.76
C GLN A 101 11.59 1.16 43.33
N LYS A 102 11.61 2.28 42.59
CA LYS A 102 12.16 3.54 43.10
C LYS A 102 11.44 4.07 44.34
N LEU A 103 10.11 3.88 44.40
CA LEU A 103 9.31 4.33 45.54
C LEU A 103 9.52 3.46 46.78
N GLU A 104 9.79 2.17 46.60
CA GLU A 104 10.13 1.24 47.68
C GLU A 104 11.55 1.48 48.21
N GLU A 105 12.52 1.75 47.34
CA GLU A 105 13.90 2.09 47.73
C GLU A 105 14.01 3.42 48.50
N GLN A 106 13.10 4.38 48.24
CA GLN A 106 13.05 5.66 48.98
C GLN A 106 12.35 5.58 50.35
N LYS A 107 11.71 4.45 50.67
CA LYS A 107 10.99 4.24 51.94
C LYS A 107 11.80 3.50 53.00
N ILE A 108 13.05 3.14 52.71
CA ILE A 108 14.03 2.54 53.63
C ILE A 108 15.07 3.61 53.96
#